data_AF-A0A081AAZ1-F1
#
_entry.id   AF-A0A081AAZ1-F1
#
_cell.length_a   1.000
_cell.length_b   1.000
_cell.length_c   1.000
_cell.angle_alpha   90.00
_cell.angle_beta   90.00
_cell.angle_gamma   90.00
#
_symmetry.space_group_name_H-M   'P 1'
#
loop_
_entity.id
_entity.type
_entity.pdbx_description
1 polymer ?
#
loop_
_entity_poly.entity_id
_entity_poly.type
_entity_poly.pdbx_seq_one_letter_code
_entity_poly.pdbx_strand_id
1 'polypeptide(L)'
;ANDVNLASVRARLRITAKVVWTSTHIVKTGELARIHLVDEHAPEPLAEMKKTFQDDYEHDYLTVDQLLITATIFGCTADSPGIPPDGAIVTITNPSKIGLFMDKACQLTTRLANFHFS
;
A
#
# COMPACT_ATOMS: atom_id res chain seq x y z
N ALA A 1 -20.30 14.89 3.74
CA ALA A 1 -20.14 13.67 2.92
C ALA A 1 -18.68 13.23 2.98
N ASN A 2 -18.41 11.96 3.30
CA ASN A 2 -17.07 11.37 3.34
C ASN A 2 -16.72 10.71 1.99
N ASP A 3 -16.95 11.43 0.90
CA ASP A 3 -16.70 10.89 -0.44
C ASP A 3 -15.21 11.07 -0.79
N VAL A 4 -14.48 9.95 -0.85
CA VAL A 4 -13.04 9.92 -1.16
C VAL A 4 -12.74 10.30 -2.61
N ASN A 5 -13.75 10.45 -3.48
CA ASN A 5 -13.56 11.03 -4.81
C ASN A 5 -13.34 12.55 -4.76
N LEU A 6 -13.74 13.21 -3.66
CA LEU A 6 -13.48 14.63 -3.44
C LEU A 6 -12.04 14.86 -2.95
N ALA A 7 -11.30 15.72 -3.65
CA ALA A 7 -9.91 16.05 -3.29
C ALA A 7 -9.79 16.64 -1.87
N SER A 8 -10.74 17.47 -1.46
CA SER A 8 -10.78 18.05 -0.11
C SER A 8 -10.97 17.02 0.99
N VAL A 9 -11.67 15.91 0.70
CA VAL A 9 -11.79 14.79 1.64
C VAL A 9 -10.46 14.05 1.71
N ARG A 10 -9.85 13.70 0.57
CA ARG A 10 -8.55 13.00 0.55
C ARG A 10 -7.43 13.78 1.20
N ALA A 11 -7.41 15.10 1.06
CA ALA A 11 -6.43 15.96 1.71
C ALA A 11 -6.42 15.86 3.24
N ARG A 12 -7.54 15.44 3.85
CA ARG A 12 -7.67 15.23 5.29
C ARG A 12 -7.56 13.76 5.71
N LEU A 13 -7.46 12.84 4.76
CA LEU A 13 -7.34 11.41 5.07
C LEU A 13 -5.96 11.13 5.64
N ARG A 14 -5.97 10.33 6.70
CA ARG A 14 -4.80 9.79 7.36
C ARG A 14 -5.02 8.29 7.52
N ILE A 15 -4.10 7.50 6.98
CA ILE A 15 -4.10 6.04 7.08
C ILE A 15 -2.86 5.68 7.88
N THR A 16 -3.02 4.98 9.00
CA THR A 16 -1.89 4.40 9.74
C THR A 16 -1.93 2.89 9.57
N ALA A 17 -0.81 2.29 9.17
CA ALA A 17 -0.76 0.88 8.81
C ALA A 17 0.66 0.31 8.98
N LYS A 18 0.76 -1.01 9.09
CA LYS A 18 2.05 -1.73 9.12
C LYS A 18 2.40 -2.24 7.73
N VAL A 19 3.65 -2.02 7.31
CA VAL A 19 4.18 -2.52 6.04
C VAL A 19 4.50 -4.01 6.18
N VAL A 20 3.92 -4.83 5.31
CA VAL A 20 4.26 -6.26 5.26
C VAL A 20 5.41 -6.48 4.28
N TRP A 21 5.26 -6.04 3.03
CA TRP A 21 6.33 -6.01 2.04
C TRP A 21 6.06 -4.97 0.95
N THR A 22 7.12 -4.62 0.21
CA THR A 22 7.03 -3.83 -1.01
C THR A 22 7.43 -4.66 -2.22
N SER A 23 6.75 -4.48 -3.35
CA SER A 23 7.05 -5.14 -4.62
C SER A 23 7.21 -4.13 -5.74
N THR A 24 8.04 -4.46 -6.73
CA THR A 24 8.23 -3.69 -7.96
C THR A 24 7.40 -4.31 -9.08
N HIS A 25 6.67 -3.48 -9.82
CA HIS A 25 5.89 -3.90 -10.99
C HIS A 25 6.26 -3.06 -12.20
N ILE A 26 6.30 -3.69 -13.38
CA ILE A 26 6.47 -3.00 -14.66
C ILE A 26 5.11 -2.90 -15.33
N VAL A 27 4.65 -1.66 -15.57
CA VAL A 27 3.41 -1.38 -16.30
C VAL A 27 3.72 -0.57 -17.55
N LYS A 28 2.70 -0.37 -18.41
CA LYS A 28 2.87 0.39 -19.68
C LYS A 28 3.45 1.79 -19.49
N THR A 29 3.20 2.41 -18.34
CA THR A 29 3.63 3.78 -18.00
C THR A 29 4.97 3.85 -17.28
N GLY A 30 5.68 2.72 -17.13
CA GLY A 30 6.94 2.61 -16.40
C GLY A 30 6.84 1.72 -15.17
N GLU A 31 7.76 1.91 -14.24
CA GLU A 31 7.82 1.16 -12.99
C GLU A 31 6.85 1.73 -11.94
N LEU A 32 6.35 0.85 -11.07
CA LEU A 32 5.67 1.26 -9.85
C LEU A 32 6.11 0.38 -8.67
N ALA A 33 6.12 1.00 -7.49
CA ALA A 33 6.23 0.31 -6.22
C ALA A 33 4.82 0.09 -5.67
N ARG A 34 4.54 -1.13 -5.23
CA ARG A 34 3.33 -1.49 -4.49
C ARG A 34 3.71 -1.91 -3.08
N ILE A 35 3.26 -1.14 -2.10
CA ILE A 35 3.43 -1.40 -0.67
C ILE A 35 2.18 -2.09 -0.16
N HIS A 36 2.34 -3.22 0.51
CA HIS A 36 1.26 -4.05 1.04
C HIS A 36 1.14 -3.81 2.53
N LEU A 37 -0.06 -3.43 2.96
CA LEU A 37 -0.31 -2.87 4.28
C LEU A 37 -1.38 -3.70 5.01
N VAL A 38 -1.13 -3.93 6.29
CA VAL A 38 -2.11 -4.46 7.25
C VAL A 38 -2.40 -3.41 8.32
N ASP A 39 -3.41 -3.68 9.15
CA ASP A 39 -3.67 -2.86 10.33
C ASP A 39 -2.41 -2.72 11.20
N GLU A 40 -2.19 -1.52 11.76
CA GLU A 40 -1.00 -1.23 12.58
C GLU A 40 -0.89 -2.16 13.80
N HIS A 41 -2.02 -2.59 14.35
CA HIS A 41 -2.13 -3.43 15.54
C HIS A 41 -2.26 -4.93 15.21
N ALA A 42 -2.10 -5.33 13.95
CA ALA A 42 -2.16 -6.74 13.58
C ALA A 42 -1.17 -7.57 14.44
N PRO A 43 -1.67 -8.56 15.21
CA PRO A 43 -0.91 -9.24 16.26
C PRO A 43 0.11 -10.24 15.72
N GLU A 44 -0.03 -10.66 14.46
CA GLU A 44 0.83 -11.66 13.86
C GLU A 44 2.28 -11.13 13.72
N PRO A 45 3.30 -12.00 13.84
CA PRO A 45 4.66 -11.63 13.52
C PRO A 45 4.82 -11.28 12.03
N LEU A 46 5.67 -10.28 11.72
CA LEU A 46 5.95 -9.89 10.33
C LEU A 46 6.37 -11.06 9.44
N ALA A 47 7.20 -11.98 9.97
CA ALA A 47 7.66 -13.15 9.24
C ALA A 47 6.50 -14.08 8.84
N GLU A 48 5.50 -14.24 9.70
CA GLU A 48 4.31 -15.03 9.40
C GLU A 48 3.43 -14.34 8.37
N MET A 49 3.19 -13.02 8.52
CA MET A 49 2.45 -12.23 7.53
C MET A 49 3.10 -12.30 6.14
N LYS A 50 4.43 -12.15 6.06
CA LYS A 50 5.17 -12.27 4.79
C LYS A 50 5.00 -13.66 4.21
N LYS A 51 5.19 -14.71 5.01
CA LYS A 51 5.00 -16.08 4.55
C LYS A 51 3.58 -16.32 4.02
N THR A 52 2.56 -15.83 4.71
CA THR A 52 1.16 -16.03 4.29
C THR A 52 0.81 -15.22 3.05
N PHE A 53 1.18 -13.94 3.00
CA PHE A 53 0.74 -13.06 1.92
C PHE A 53 1.69 -13.02 0.74
N GLN A 54 2.99 -12.92 0.98
CA GLN A 54 4.00 -12.74 -0.07
C GLN A 54 4.20 -14.03 -0.87
N ASP A 55 4.25 -15.20 -0.23
CA ASP A 55 4.48 -16.48 -0.92
C ASP A 55 3.29 -16.83 -1.85
N ASP A 56 2.07 -16.51 -1.42
CA ASP A 56 0.85 -16.73 -2.20
C ASP A 56 0.64 -15.65 -3.28
N TYR A 57 1.28 -14.48 -3.15
CA TYR A 57 1.05 -13.33 -4.04
C TYR A 57 1.42 -13.61 -5.50
N GLU A 58 2.50 -14.35 -5.76
CA GLU A 58 2.90 -14.71 -7.13
C GLU A 58 1.88 -15.64 -7.81
N HIS A 59 1.17 -16.44 -7.02
CA HIS A 59 0.19 -17.41 -7.51
C HIS A 59 -1.20 -16.77 -7.70
N ASP A 60 -1.65 -15.97 -6.73
CA ASP A 60 -2.97 -15.31 -6.76
C ASP A 60 -2.93 -13.94 -6.08
N TYR A 61 -2.30 -12.98 -6.76
CA TYR A 61 -2.16 -11.60 -6.27
C TYR A 61 -3.50 -10.95 -5.92
N LEU A 62 -4.57 -11.24 -6.67
CA LEU A 62 -5.86 -10.56 -6.47
C LEU A 62 -6.55 -11.06 -5.20
N THR A 63 -6.45 -12.34 -4.88
CA THR A 63 -6.95 -12.90 -3.63
C THR A 63 -6.19 -12.34 -2.43
N VAL A 64 -4.86 -12.21 -2.54
CA VAL A 64 -4.04 -11.59 -1.48
C VAL A 64 -4.38 -10.11 -1.31
N ASP A 65 -4.44 -9.34 -2.40
CA ASP A 65 -4.73 -7.90 -2.36
C ASP A 65 -6.14 -7.57 -1.83
N GLN A 66 -7.08 -8.51 -1.86
CA GLN A 66 -8.40 -8.36 -1.24
C GLN A 66 -8.35 -8.36 0.30
N LEU A 67 -7.31 -8.96 0.88
CA LEU A 67 -7.12 -9.03 2.33
C LEU A 67 -6.30 -7.85 2.88
N LEU A 68 -5.74 -7.03 1.99
CA LEU A 68 -4.77 -5.99 2.31
C LEU A 68 -5.23 -4.62 1.81
N ILE A 69 -4.59 -3.58 2.34
CA ILE A 69 -4.59 -2.26 1.69
C ILE A 69 -3.29 -2.15 0.88
N THR A 70 -3.39 -1.74 -0.38
CA THR A 70 -2.20 -1.54 -1.22
C THR A 70 -1.98 -0.07 -1.54
N ALA A 71 -0.73 0.38 -1.41
CA ALA A 71 -0.29 1.71 -1.82
C ALA A 71 0.59 1.65 -3.05
N THR A 72 0.12 2.29 -4.12
CA THR A 72 0.81 2.36 -5.41
C THR A 72 1.50 3.71 -5.58
N ILE A 73 2.78 3.65 -5.93
CA ILE A 73 3.64 4.81 -6.22
C ILE A 73 4.24 4.61 -7.61
N PHE A 74 3.87 5.47 -8.54
CA PHE A 74 4.40 5.43 -9.91
C PHE A 74 5.80 6.06 -9.99
N GLY A 75 6.66 5.52 -10.84
CA GLY A 75 8.03 6.00 -11.06
C GLY A 75 9.00 5.61 -9.95
N CYS A 76 8.66 4.58 -9.17
CA CYS A 76 9.49 4.04 -8.09
C CYS A 76 9.55 2.51 -8.18
N THR A 77 10.56 1.95 -7.56
CA THR A 77 10.75 0.52 -7.30
C THR A 77 10.72 0.27 -5.79
N ALA A 78 10.67 -1.00 -5.37
CA ALA A 78 10.80 -1.37 -3.97
C ALA A 78 12.13 -0.90 -3.33
N ASP A 79 13.18 -0.73 -4.14
CA ASP A 79 14.51 -0.29 -3.69
C ASP A 79 14.71 1.23 -3.75
N SER A 80 13.67 1.98 -4.15
CA SER A 80 13.78 3.44 -4.26
C SER A 80 14.00 4.08 -2.88
N PRO A 81 14.90 5.08 -2.75
CA PRO A 81 15.11 5.78 -1.48
C PRO A 81 13.80 6.37 -0.93
N GLY A 82 13.56 6.17 0.37
CA GLY A 82 12.35 6.63 1.05
C GLY A 82 11.17 5.66 1.00
N ILE A 83 11.30 4.50 0.33
CA ILE A 83 10.36 3.40 0.53
C ILE A 83 10.44 2.94 2.00
N PRO A 84 9.31 2.85 2.71
CA PRO A 84 9.28 2.33 4.06
C PRO A 84 9.79 0.88 4.13
N PRO A 85 10.61 0.52 5.13
CA PRO A 85 11.06 -0.86 5.29
C PRO A 85 9.92 -1.76 5.77
N ASP A 86 10.06 -3.07 5.53
CA ASP A 86 9.14 -4.08 6.04
C ASP A 86 9.03 -3.99 7.58
N GLY A 87 7.81 -4.08 8.10
CA GLY A 87 7.50 -3.93 9.51
C GLY A 87 7.34 -2.49 10.01
N ALA A 88 7.70 -1.48 9.19
CA ALA A 88 7.50 -0.08 9.58
C ALA A 88 6.01 0.23 9.77
N ILE A 89 5.72 1.03 10.79
CA ILE A 89 4.41 1.68 10.92
C ILE A 89 4.45 2.98 10.13
N VAL A 90 3.63 3.07 9.09
CA VAL A 90 3.55 4.22 8.21
C VAL A 90 2.28 5.00 8.48
N THR A 91 2.38 6.32 8.45
CA THR A 91 1.24 7.20 8.24
C THR A 91 1.26 7.70 6.80
N ILE A 92 0.18 7.48 6.07
CA ILE A 92 -0.04 7.97 4.71
C ILE A 92 -1.05 9.10 4.75
N THR A 93 -0.69 10.24 4.16
CA THR A 93 -1.55 11.42 4.07
C THR A 93 -1.83 11.80 2.62
N ASN A 94 -2.90 12.58 2.39
CA ASN A 94 -3.18 13.20 1.09
C ASN A 94 -3.02 12.26 -0.14
N PRO A 95 -3.61 11.05 -0.14
CA PRO A 95 -3.52 10.15 -1.28
C PRO A 95 -4.20 10.77 -2.50
N SER A 96 -3.60 10.59 -3.68
CA SER A 96 -4.12 11.13 -4.94
C SER A 96 -5.39 10.43 -5.37
N LYS A 97 -5.53 9.14 -5.06
CA LYS A 97 -6.71 8.32 -5.33
C LYS A 97 -6.86 7.26 -4.22
N ILE A 98 -8.10 6.92 -3.88
CA ILE A 98 -8.47 5.75 -3.09
C ILE A 98 -9.68 5.11 -3.79
N GLY A 99 -9.71 3.80 -3.90
CA GLY A 99 -10.86 3.08 -4.40
C GLY A 99 -10.69 1.57 -4.31
N LEU A 100 -11.65 0.88 -4.91
CA LEU A 100 -11.58 -0.57 -5.08
C LEU A 100 -11.03 -0.89 -6.48
N PHE A 101 -9.95 -1.67 -6.52
CA PHE A 101 -9.47 -2.29 -7.75
C PHE A 101 -10.31 -3.53 -8.06
N MET A 102 -10.83 -3.60 -9.28
CA MET A 102 -11.78 -4.65 -9.72
C MET A 102 -12.97 -4.84 -8.75
N ASP A 103 -13.42 -3.77 -8.10
CA ASP A 103 -14.48 -3.78 -7.08
C ASP A 103 -14.22 -4.71 -5.88
N LYS A 104 -12.95 -5.09 -5.65
CA LYS A 104 -12.56 -6.13 -4.69
C LYS A 104 -11.43 -5.72 -3.75
N ALA A 105 -10.34 -5.16 -4.26
CA ALA A 105 -9.14 -4.88 -3.47
C ALA A 105 -9.01 -3.39 -3.13
N CYS A 106 -8.73 -3.04 -1.88
CA CYS A 106 -8.55 -1.64 -1.48
C CYS A 106 -7.20 -1.13 -1.97
N GLN A 107 -7.22 -0.14 -2.86
CA GLN A 107 -6.01 0.43 -3.45
C GLN A 107 -6.00 1.95 -3.32
N LEU A 108 -4.87 2.48 -2.87
CA LEU A 108 -4.56 3.91 -2.89
C LEU A 108 -3.41 4.20 -3.86
N THR A 109 -3.52 5.33 -4.56
CA THR A 109 -2.42 5.92 -5.31
C THR A 109 -1.90 7.12 -4.53
N THR A 110 -0.60 7.17 -4.29
CA THR A 110 0.03 8.22 -3.49
C THR A 110 1.45 8.52 -3.99
N ARG A 111 2.15 9.45 -3.32
CA ARG A 111 3.54 9.84 -3.60
C ARG A 111 4.41 9.46 -2.40
N LEU A 112 5.70 9.20 -2.61
CA LEU A 112 6.65 8.91 -1.53
C LEU A 112 6.64 9.99 -0.43
N ALA A 113 6.58 11.27 -0.82
CA ALA A 113 6.56 12.41 0.11
C ALA A 113 5.35 12.42 1.08
N ASN A 114 4.34 11.60 0.82
CA ASN A 114 3.16 11.49 1.67
C ASN A 114 3.26 10.40 2.75
N PHE A 115 4.35 9.62 2.75
CA PHE A 115 4.64 8.64 3.79
C PHE A 115 5.44 9.29 4.90
N HIS A 116 5.04 8.99 6.13
CA HIS A 116 5.78 9.31 7.34
C HIS A 116 5.97 8.04 8.16
N PHE A 117 7.21 7.72 8.49
CA PHE A 117 7.60 6.58 9.32
C PHE A 117 8.90 6.92 10.05
N SER A 118 9.10 6.28 11.20
CA SER A 118 10.27 6.46 12.07
C SER A 118 11.05 5.15 12.16
#